data_AF-A0A381KMJ3-F1
#
_entry.id   AF-A0A381KMJ3-F1
#
_cell.length_a   1.000
_cell.length_b   1.000
_cell.length_c   1.000
_cell.angle_alpha   90.00
_cell.angle_beta   90.00
_cell.angle_gamma   90.00
#
_symmetry.space_group_name_H-M   'P 1'
#
loop_
_entity.id
_entity.type
_entity.pdbx_description
1 polymer ?
#
loop_
_entity_poly.entity_id
_entity_poly.type
_entity_poly.pdbx_seq_one_letter_code
_entity_poly.pdbx_strand_id
1 'polypeptide(L)'
;MYIEDIPKGRLIDYLIASSSLPIFQTNMMDDKLYLDGMFCDNMPIGLLEDKGYEDVVVIRLIDDFIGKMNLNRHQNINIKTIIPSEYLGGSLNKDRDNVEKNIRLGYLDTMKAYERCTGIKYYFDVEYKYNEEYCFDKFRSMSNETIQYICNLLNIKRDASLRTVMESVIPKLGEVLGLPKDFSYKDLFYCIYEKKLEENNINRIKLYDFNKVIDVVNTNIDSNRNLASNFEVRPKISIKKNKNTKLLTNCIIKDIKNQS
;
A
#
# COMPACT_ATOMS: atom_id res chain seq x y z
N MET A 1 -23.56 16.42 15.93
CA MET A 1 -24.85 16.69 15.25
C MET A 1 -25.20 15.49 14.40
N TYR A 2 -26.39 14.95 14.59
CA TYR A 2 -26.95 13.88 13.78
C TYR A 2 -27.95 14.44 12.75
N ILE A 3 -28.41 13.60 11.82
CA ILE A 3 -29.37 14.04 10.79
C ILE A 3 -30.70 14.45 11.39
N GLU A 4 -31.08 13.84 12.51
CA GLU A 4 -32.31 14.11 13.26
C GLU A 4 -32.28 15.49 13.93
N ASP A 5 -31.08 16.05 14.17
CA ASP A 5 -30.89 17.40 14.73
C ASP A 5 -30.99 18.51 13.67
N ILE A 6 -30.96 18.15 12.38
CA ILE A 6 -30.95 19.11 11.28
C ILE A 6 -32.39 19.49 10.91
N PRO A 7 -32.76 20.78 10.90
CA PRO A 7 -34.09 21.20 10.48
C PRO A 7 -34.44 20.72 9.06
N LYS A 8 -35.67 20.28 8.88
CA LYS A 8 -36.15 19.74 7.59
C LYS A 8 -35.91 20.76 6.47
N GLY A 9 -35.27 20.31 5.39
CA GLY A 9 -34.93 21.15 4.23
C GLY A 9 -33.59 21.89 4.33
N ARG A 10 -32.88 21.83 5.46
CA ARG A 10 -31.61 22.55 5.68
C ARG A 10 -30.36 21.68 5.52
N LEU A 11 -30.49 20.39 5.20
CA LEU A 11 -29.33 19.47 5.10
C LEU A 11 -28.22 19.98 4.17
N ILE A 12 -28.59 20.54 3.02
CA ILE A 12 -27.61 21.08 2.06
C ILE A 12 -26.82 22.23 2.68
N ASP A 13 -27.49 23.13 3.42
CA ASP A 13 -26.83 24.26 4.07
C ASP A 13 -25.80 23.79 5.10
N TYR A 14 -26.14 22.75 5.88
CA TYR A 14 -25.22 22.15 6.83
C TYR A 14 -24.03 21.44 6.17
N LEU A 15 -24.23 20.81 5.01
CA LEU A 15 -23.12 20.21 4.24
C LEU A 15 -22.18 21.29 3.67
N ILE A 16 -22.73 22.42 3.20
CA ILE A 16 -21.94 23.57 2.74
C ILE A 16 -21.17 24.17 3.94
N ALA A 17 -21.84 24.37 5.07
CA ALA A 17 -21.23 24.87 6.30
C ALA A 17 -20.07 23.98 6.76
N SER A 18 -20.25 22.66 6.76
CA SER A 18 -19.22 21.68 7.17
C SER A 18 -18.01 21.61 6.25
N SER A 19 -18.08 22.15 5.03
CA SER A 19 -17.03 22.13 4.02
C SER A 19 -16.49 23.53 3.67
N SER A 20 -16.84 24.54 4.48
CA SER A 20 -16.49 25.93 4.29
C SER A 20 -15.08 26.23 4.80
N LEU A 21 -14.07 25.92 3.98
CA LEU A 21 -12.68 26.30 4.24
C LEU A 21 -12.54 27.82 4.32
N PRO A 22 -11.62 28.37 5.15
CA PRO A 22 -11.42 29.81 5.29
C PRO A 22 -11.07 30.57 4.00
N ILE A 23 -10.65 29.86 2.94
CA ILE A 23 -10.38 30.43 1.62
C ILE A 23 -11.66 30.72 0.81
N PHE A 24 -12.77 30.09 1.18
CA PHE A 24 -14.07 30.33 0.55
C PHE A 24 -14.78 31.50 1.21
N GLN A 25 -15.74 32.10 0.50
CA GLN A 25 -16.59 33.13 1.07
C GLN A 25 -17.42 32.53 2.20
N THR A 26 -17.19 32.99 3.42
CA THR A 26 -17.93 32.53 4.59
C THR A 26 -19.33 33.14 4.56
N ASN A 27 -20.34 32.30 4.32
CA ASN A 27 -21.74 32.72 4.41
C ASN A 27 -22.19 32.59 5.88
N MET A 28 -22.79 33.65 6.42
CA MET A 28 -23.46 33.56 7.71
C MET A 28 -24.77 32.78 7.53
N MET A 29 -24.99 31.80 8.38
CA MET A 29 -26.26 31.08 8.47
C MET A 29 -26.80 31.30 9.89
N ASP A 30 -28.03 31.79 10.00
CA ASP A 30 -28.68 32.09 11.29
C ASP A 30 -27.78 32.93 12.23
N ASP A 31 -27.16 34.00 11.69
CA ASP A 31 -26.22 34.91 12.38
C ASP A 31 -24.96 34.26 12.99
N LYS A 32 -24.64 33.03 12.57
CA LYS A 32 -23.43 32.31 13.00
C LYS A 32 -22.47 32.12 11.83
N LEU A 33 -21.19 32.28 12.12
CA LEU A 33 -20.10 31.92 11.22
C LEU A 33 -19.87 30.41 11.32
N TYR A 34 -20.04 29.71 10.19
CA TYR A 34 -19.69 28.30 10.08
C TYR A 34 -18.34 28.15 9.42
N LEU A 35 -17.60 27.16 9.89
CA LEU A 35 -16.25 26.86 9.45
C LEU A 35 -16.13 25.35 9.26
N ASP A 36 -15.26 24.94 8.34
CA ASP A 36 -15.03 23.54 7.99
C ASP A 36 -14.83 22.65 9.23
N GLY A 37 -15.44 21.46 9.21
CA GLY A 37 -15.40 20.50 10.31
C GLY A 37 -13.99 20.07 10.71
N MET A 38 -13.02 20.17 9.79
CA MET A 38 -11.60 19.89 10.04
C MET A 38 -11.02 20.67 11.23
N PHE A 39 -11.54 21.86 11.53
CA PHE A 39 -11.01 22.74 12.58
C PHE A 39 -11.66 22.52 13.97
N CYS A 40 -12.77 21.78 14.02
CA CYS A 40 -13.46 21.47 15.27
C CYS A 40 -13.25 20.00 15.64
N ASP A 41 -13.78 19.10 14.82
CA ASP A 41 -13.66 17.65 14.99
C ASP A 41 -13.61 16.97 13.62
N ASN A 42 -12.38 16.73 13.14
CA ASN A 42 -12.12 16.12 11.84
C ASN A 42 -12.41 14.60 11.82
N MET A 43 -12.81 14.01 12.94
CA MET A 43 -13.04 12.57 13.04
C MET A 43 -14.08 12.28 14.14
N PRO A 44 -15.39 12.43 13.84
CA PRO A 44 -16.46 12.42 14.83
C PRO A 44 -16.81 11.01 15.32
N ILE A 45 -15.82 10.27 15.82
CA ILE A 45 -15.97 8.90 16.35
C ILE A 45 -16.74 8.92 17.66
N GLY A 46 -16.45 9.88 18.55
CA GLY A 46 -17.16 9.99 19.83
C GLY A 46 -18.68 10.13 19.65
N LEU A 47 -19.11 10.84 18.61
CA LEU A 47 -20.52 10.96 18.26
C LEU A 47 -21.16 9.61 17.83
N LEU A 48 -20.39 8.73 17.20
CA LEU A 48 -20.85 7.37 16.86
C LEU A 48 -20.85 6.46 18.10
N GLU A 49 -19.80 6.55 18.92
CA GLU A 49 -19.70 5.82 20.19
C GLU A 49 -20.87 6.17 21.14
N ASP A 50 -21.15 7.47 21.32
CA ASP A 50 -22.26 7.96 22.16
C ASP A 50 -23.65 7.49 21.66
N LYS A 51 -23.78 7.25 20.34
CA LYS A 51 -25.01 6.70 19.73
C LYS A 51 -25.10 5.17 19.87
N GLY A 52 -24.09 4.53 20.45
CA GLY A 52 -24.04 3.09 20.70
C GLY A 52 -23.53 2.26 19.52
N TYR A 53 -22.80 2.86 18.56
CA TYR A 53 -22.16 2.10 17.50
C TYR A 53 -20.87 1.43 18.01
N GLU A 54 -20.80 0.10 17.89
CA GLU A 54 -19.66 -0.69 18.37
C GLU A 54 -18.61 -0.96 17.28
N ASP A 55 -19.01 -0.99 16.00
CA ASP A 55 -18.13 -1.22 14.86
C ASP A 55 -18.08 0.01 13.95
N VAL A 56 -16.91 0.62 13.83
CA VAL A 56 -16.72 1.87 13.08
C VAL A 56 -15.59 1.72 12.05
N VAL A 57 -15.90 2.06 10.80
CA VAL A 57 -14.92 2.16 9.72
C VAL A 57 -14.52 3.61 9.54
N VAL A 58 -13.25 3.92 9.73
CA VAL A 58 -12.73 5.29 9.66
C VAL A 58 -11.85 5.42 8.43
N ILE A 59 -12.30 6.24 7.47
CA ILE A 59 -11.53 6.57 6.28
C ILE A 59 -10.78 7.88 6.53
N ARG A 60 -9.45 7.82 6.61
CA ARG A 60 -8.61 8.99 6.88
C ARG A 60 -7.76 9.32 5.68
N LEU A 61 -7.81 10.58 5.21
CA LEU A 61 -7.05 10.99 4.02
C LEU A 61 -5.57 11.32 4.30
N ILE A 62 -5.16 11.36 5.58
CA ILE A 62 -3.80 11.71 6.02
C ILE A 62 -3.37 10.77 7.15
N ASP A 63 -2.14 10.27 7.08
CA ASP A 63 -1.50 9.50 8.17
C ASP A 63 -0.64 10.40 9.07
N ASP A 64 -1.27 11.07 10.04
CA ASP A 64 -0.59 11.96 11.00
C ASP A 64 -0.67 11.48 12.45
N PHE A 65 0.22 12.02 13.28
CA PHE A 65 0.30 11.69 14.71
C PHE A 65 -0.97 12.11 15.46
N ILE A 66 -1.54 13.28 15.13
CA ILE A 66 -2.72 13.81 15.79
C ILE A 66 -3.91 12.86 15.62
N GLY A 67 -4.17 12.39 14.40
CA GLY A 67 -5.27 11.47 14.19
C GLY A 67 -5.05 10.10 14.80
N LYS A 68 -3.80 9.59 14.85
CA LYS A 68 -3.47 8.37 15.61
C LYS A 68 -3.81 8.54 17.10
N MET A 69 -3.41 9.67 17.69
CA MET A 69 -3.73 9.97 19.08
C MET A 69 -5.24 10.07 19.32
N ASN A 70 -6.00 10.67 18.41
CA ASN A 70 -7.46 10.74 18.51
C ASN A 70 -8.10 9.35 18.40
N LEU A 71 -7.67 8.49 17.48
CA LEU A 71 -8.15 7.11 17.36
C LEU A 71 -7.93 6.33 18.67
N ASN A 72 -6.75 6.49 19.29
CA ASN A 72 -6.40 5.79 20.52
C ASN A 72 -7.24 6.17 21.75
N ARG A 73 -8.06 7.23 21.68
CA ARG A 73 -8.99 7.63 22.75
C ARG A 73 -10.24 6.74 22.80
N HIS A 74 -10.56 6.07 21.69
CA HIS A 74 -11.77 5.27 21.53
C HIS A 74 -11.42 3.77 21.60
N GLN A 75 -11.24 3.26 22.82
CA GLN A 75 -10.81 1.88 23.05
C GLN A 75 -11.96 0.89 23.29
N ASN A 76 -13.19 1.40 23.48
CA ASN A 76 -14.36 0.57 23.80
C ASN A 76 -15.12 0.09 22.56
N ILE A 77 -14.68 0.49 21.37
CA ILE A 77 -15.33 0.17 20.09
C ILE A 77 -14.29 -0.40 19.11
N ASN A 78 -14.76 -1.21 18.17
CA ASN A 78 -13.93 -1.78 17.13
C ASN A 78 -13.75 -0.76 16.00
N ILE A 79 -12.51 -0.29 15.83
CA ILE A 79 -12.19 0.69 14.79
C ILE A 79 -11.34 0.04 13.69
N LYS A 80 -11.88 0.01 12.46
CA LYS A 80 -11.11 -0.33 11.27
C LYS A 80 -10.73 0.95 10.53
N THR A 81 -9.47 1.34 10.62
CA THR A 81 -8.96 2.53 9.93
C THR A 81 -8.45 2.17 8.53
N ILE A 82 -8.86 2.94 7.53
CA ILE A 82 -8.38 2.87 6.15
C ILE A 82 -7.70 4.19 5.82
N ILE A 83 -6.43 4.10 5.39
CA ILE A 83 -5.58 5.25 5.07
C ILE A 83 -5.03 5.03 3.66
N PRO A 84 -4.94 6.09 2.82
CA PRO A 84 -4.32 6.03 1.50
C PRO A 84 -2.90 5.48 1.56
N SER A 85 -2.62 4.52 0.68
CA SER A 85 -1.28 3.95 0.53
C SER A 85 -0.36 4.76 -0.42
N GLU A 86 -0.84 5.91 -0.92
CA GLU A 86 -0.07 6.94 -1.62
C GLU A 86 -0.54 8.34 -1.22
N TYR A 87 0.33 9.32 -1.45
CA TYR A 87 -0.04 10.73 -1.39
C TYR A 87 -1.13 11.05 -2.44
N LEU A 88 -2.22 11.67 -1.97
CA LEU A 88 -3.41 11.99 -2.77
C LEU A 88 -3.26 13.28 -3.61
N GLY A 89 -2.23 14.08 -3.37
CA GLY A 89 -2.15 15.45 -3.87
C GLY A 89 -2.80 16.46 -2.91
N GLY A 90 -2.75 17.74 -3.26
CA GLY A 90 -3.37 18.80 -2.47
C GLY A 90 -4.90 18.74 -2.51
N SER A 91 -5.55 19.18 -1.43
CA SER A 91 -7.02 19.15 -1.29
C SER A 91 -7.78 19.93 -2.36
N LEU A 92 -7.15 20.95 -2.97
CA LEU A 92 -7.73 21.77 -4.04
C LEU A 92 -7.31 21.31 -5.45
N ASN A 93 -6.65 20.15 -5.58
CA ASN A 93 -6.26 19.62 -6.88
C ASN A 93 -7.50 19.11 -7.65
N LYS A 94 -7.77 19.73 -8.81
CA LYS A 94 -8.90 19.40 -9.70
C LYS A 94 -8.47 18.63 -10.96
N ASP A 95 -7.21 18.21 -11.02
CA ASP A 95 -6.70 17.40 -12.13
C ASP A 95 -7.49 16.09 -12.25
N ARG A 96 -8.09 15.87 -13.42
CA ARG A 96 -9.01 14.75 -13.66
C ARG A 96 -8.31 13.41 -13.44
N ASP A 97 -7.08 13.27 -13.91
CA ASP A 97 -6.31 12.03 -13.82
C ASP A 97 -5.96 11.73 -12.35
N ASN A 98 -5.59 12.74 -11.57
CA ASN A 98 -5.36 12.60 -10.14
C ASN A 98 -6.63 12.23 -9.36
N VAL A 99 -7.78 12.82 -9.70
CA VAL A 99 -9.08 12.48 -9.09
C VAL A 99 -9.45 11.03 -9.39
N GLU A 100 -9.38 10.60 -10.65
CA GLU A 100 -9.69 9.22 -11.04
C GLU A 100 -8.73 8.21 -10.40
N LYS A 101 -7.44 8.56 -10.34
CA LYS A 101 -6.42 7.79 -9.61
C LYS A 101 -6.78 7.63 -8.13
N ASN A 102 -7.17 8.70 -7.44
CA ASN A 102 -7.50 8.67 -6.02
C ASN A 102 -8.77 7.85 -5.73
N ILE A 103 -9.78 7.92 -6.60
CA ILE A 103 -10.98 7.08 -6.49
C ILE A 103 -10.60 5.60 -6.57
N ARG A 104 -9.79 5.22 -7.57
CA ARG A 104 -9.32 3.83 -7.73
C ARG A 104 -8.42 3.40 -6.57
N LEU A 105 -7.57 4.29 -6.06
CA LEU A 105 -6.72 4.03 -4.89
C LEU A 105 -7.58 3.71 -3.66
N GLY A 106 -8.58 4.53 -3.36
CA GLY A 106 -9.47 4.32 -2.22
C GLY A 106 -10.23 2.99 -2.29
N TYR A 107 -10.68 2.61 -3.49
CA TYR A 107 -11.29 1.29 -3.72
C TYR A 107 -10.30 0.15 -3.41
N LEU A 108 -9.08 0.21 -3.95
CA LEU A 108 -8.07 -0.84 -3.77
C LEU A 108 -7.52 -0.92 -2.33
N ASP A 109 -7.31 0.21 -1.66
CA ASP A 109 -6.91 0.27 -0.25
C ASP A 109 -7.99 -0.32 0.65
N THR A 110 -9.26 -0.03 0.34
CA THR A 110 -10.39 -0.67 1.03
C THR A 110 -10.41 -2.17 0.80
N MET A 111 -10.26 -2.64 -0.45
CA MET A 111 -10.16 -4.07 -0.73
C MET A 111 -9.05 -4.75 0.08
N LYS A 112 -7.87 -4.12 0.17
CA LYS A 112 -6.73 -4.65 0.92
C LYS A 112 -7.01 -4.69 2.43
N ALA A 113 -7.64 -3.65 2.99
CA ALA A 113 -8.01 -3.58 4.41
C ALA A 113 -9.04 -4.63 4.85
N TYR A 114 -9.76 -5.22 3.89
CA TYR A 114 -10.69 -6.35 4.07
C TYR A 114 -10.15 -7.65 3.49
N GLU A 115 -8.84 -7.74 3.26
CA GLU A 115 -8.15 -8.95 2.81
C GLU A 115 -8.69 -9.53 1.48
N ARG A 116 -9.35 -8.68 0.67
CA ARG A 116 -9.87 -9.03 -0.67
C ARG A 116 -8.82 -8.92 -1.77
N CYS A 117 -7.65 -8.37 -1.46
CA CYS A 117 -6.46 -8.43 -2.29
C CYS A 117 -5.21 -8.50 -1.38
N THR A 118 -4.08 -8.91 -1.95
CA THR A 118 -2.78 -9.04 -1.26
C THR A 118 -1.71 -8.18 -1.94
N GLY A 119 -0.47 -8.29 -1.47
CA GLY A 119 0.67 -7.51 -1.94
C GLY A 119 1.00 -6.37 -0.98
N ILE A 120 2.21 -5.86 -1.10
CA ILE A 120 2.75 -4.81 -0.23
C ILE A 120 2.46 -3.46 -0.87
N LYS A 121 3.06 -3.17 -2.02
CA LYS A 121 2.86 -1.93 -2.79
C LYS A 121 1.85 -2.08 -3.93
N TYR A 122 1.69 -3.29 -4.46
CA TYR A 122 0.75 -3.60 -5.54
C TYR A 122 -0.49 -4.29 -4.95
N TYR A 123 -1.50 -4.51 -5.79
CA TYR A 123 -2.73 -5.20 -5.41
C TYR A 123 -2.86 -6.45 -6.27
N PHE A 124 -2.79 -7.61 -5.63
CA PHE A 124 -2.96 -8.90 -6.28
C PHE A 124 -4.24 -9.56 -5.84
N ASP A 125 -4.94 -10.17 -6.78
CA ASP A 125 -6.13 -10.95 -6.48
C ASP A 125 -5.78 -12.11 -5.53
N VAL A 126 -6.70 -12.40 -4.60
CA VAL A 126 -6.52 -13.45 -3.61
C VAL A 126 -6.71 -14.85 -4.16
N GLU A 127 -7.39 -14.99 -5.30
CA GLU A 127 -7.61 -16.28 -5.96
C GLU A 127 -6.30 -16.89 -6.50
N TYR A 128 -5.29 -16.06 -6.77
CA TYR A 128 -4.01 -16.47 -7.35
C TYR A 128 -2.85 -16.36 -6.35
N LYS A 129 -3.07 -16.85 -5.13
CA LYS A 129 -2.08 -16.81 -4.04
C LYS A 129 -1.19 -18.04 -4.02
N TYR A 130 0.12 -17.82 -4.00
CA TYR A 130 1.04 -18.82 -3.48
C TYR A 130 0.95 -18.84 -1.95
N ASN A 131 0.92 -20.04 -1.39
CA ASN A 131 0.91 -20.22 0.06
C ASN A 131 2.33 -20.03 0.64
N GLU A 132 2.41 -19.97 1.97
CA GLU A 132 3.67 -19.75 2.69
C GLU A 132 4.71 -20.83 2.37
N GLU A 133 4.27 -22.09 2.29
CA GLU A 133 5.12 -23.25 2.02
C GLU A 133 5.77 -23.18 0.63
N TYR A 134 4.99 -22.84 -0.41
CA TYR A 134 5.51 -22.64 -1.75
C TYR A 134 6.60 -21.55 -1.77
N CYS A 135 6.33 -20.41 -1.15
CA CYS A 135 7.29 -19.31 -1.10
C CYS A 135 8.57 -19.70 -0.31
N PHE A 136 8.40 -20.42 0.81
CA PHE A 136 9.51 -20.96 1.58
C PHE A 136 10.36 -21.94 0.75
N ASP A 137 9.75 -22.86 0.02
CA ASP A 137 10.46 -23.85 -0.79
C ASP A 137 11.29 -23.21 -1.90
N LYS A 138 10.82 -22.09 -2.47
CA LYS A 138 11.61 -21.31 -3.44
C LYS A 138 12.88 -20.71 -2.85
N PHE A 139 12.86 -20.28 -1.60
CA PHE A 139 14.07 -19.81 -0.92
C PHE A 139 14.95 -20.96 -0.43
N ARG A 140 14.33 -22.04 0.06
CA ARG A 140 15.03 -23.24 0.53
C ARG A 140 15.82 -23.92 -0.58
N SER A 141 15.30 -23.91 -1.80
CA SER A 141 15.89 -24.56 -2.98
C SER A 141 16.88 -23.67 -3.73
N MET A 142 17.28 -22.53 -3.14
CA MET A 142 18.19 -21.60 -3.77
C MET A 142 19.58 -22.23 -3.99
N SER A 143 20.14 -22.05 -5.17
CA SER A 143 21.45 -22.62 -5.51
C SER A 143 22.59 -21.98 -4.71
N ASN A 144 23.64 -22.75 -4.42
CA ASN A 144 24.80 -22.24 -3.67
C ASN A 144 25.48 -21.08 -4.40
N GLU A 145 25.46 -21.07 -5.73
CA GLU A 145 25.96 -20.00 -6.57
C GLU A 145 25.21 -18.68 -6.32
N THR A 146 23.87 -18.73 -6.31
CA THR A 146 23.02 -17.57 -6.01
C THR A 146 23.21 -17.12 -4.55
N ILE A 147 23.26 -18.06 -3.59
CA ILE A 147 23.49 -17.74 -2.17
C ILE A 147 24.82 -17.00 -2.01
N GLN A 148 25.91 -17.50 -2.61
CA GLN A 148 27.22 -16.88 -2.54
C GLN A 148 27.22 -15.48 -3.17
N TYR A 149 26.56 -15.32 -4.31
CA TYR A 149 26.43 -14.03 -4.98
C TYR A 149 25.69 -13.01 -4.10
N ILE A 150 24.58 -13.40 -3.47
CA ILE A 150 23.84 -12.54 -2.55
C ILE A 150 24.68 -12.21 -1.31
N CYS A 151 25.38 -13.17 -0.74
CA CYS A 151 26.27 -12.94 0.40
C CYS A 151 27.33 -11.88 0.08
N ASN A 152 27.95 -11.96 -1.10
CA ASN A 152 28.92 -10.96 -1.57
C ASN A 152 28.27 -9.58 -1.75
N LEU A 153 27.08 -9.49 -2.35
CA LEU A 153 26.37 -8.22 -2.53
C LEU A 153 25.93 -7.57 -1.22
N LEU A 154 25.58 -8.38 -0.22
CA LEU A 154 25.10 -7.93 1.09
C LEU A 154 26.21 -7.87 2.15
N ASN A 155 27.46 -8.18 1.77
CA ASN A 155 28.62 -8.24 2.66
C ASN A 155 28.42 -9.20 3.86
N ILE A 156 27.79 -10.36 3.61
CA ILE A 156 27.58 -11.43 4.59
C ILE A 156 28.79 -12.36 4.56
N LYS A 157 29.49 -12.47 5.69
CA LYS A 157 30.67 -13.32 5.85
C LYS A 157 30.29 -14.74 6.32
N ARG A 158 29.59 -15.48 5.45
CA ARG A 158 29.19 -16.88 5.69
C ARG A 158 29.28 -17.66 4.37
N ASP A 159 29.56 -18.95 4.46
CA ASP A 159 29.57 -19.83 3.29
C ASP A 159 28.13 -20.08 2.78
N ALA A 160 28.02 -20.36 1.48
CA ALA A 160 26.75 -20.72 0.87
C ALA A 160 26.16 -22.00 1.51
N SER A 161 25.00 -21.87 2.15
CA SER A 161 24.28 -22.98 2.75
C SER A 161 22.82 -22.60 3.02
N LEU A 162 21.97 -23.60 3.23
CA LEU A 162 20.58 -23.39 3.67
C LEU A 162 20.51 -22.59 4.98
N ARG A 163 21.43 -22.84 5.92
CA ARG A 163 21.50 -22.07 7.18
C ARG A 163 21.75 -20.58 6.90
N THR A 164 22.68 -20.29 6.00
CA THR A 164 23.00 -18.91 5.59
C THR A 164 21.79 -18.23 4.95
N VAL A 165 21.00 -18.96 4.15
CA VAL A 165 19.75 -18.43 3.58
C VAL A 165 18.79 -17.99 4.67
N MET A 166 18.48 -18.90 5.59
CA MET A 166 17.43 -18.70 6.59
C MET A 166 17.81 -17.68 7.66
N GLU A 167 19.05 -17.73 8.16
CA GLU A 167 19.47 -16.91 9.29
C GLU A 167 20.06 -15.55 8.90
N SER A 168 20.49 -15.38 7.64
CA SER A 168 21.27 -14.19 7.24
C SER A 168 20.77 -13.54 5.96
N VAL A 169 20.58 -14.31 4.88
CA VAL A 169 20.13 -13.74 3.60
C VAL A 169 18.71 -13.22 3.69
N ILE A 170 17.75 -14.04 4.13
CA ILE A 170 16.33 -13.65 4.19
C ILE A 170 16.12 -12.42 5.09
N PRO A 171 16.61 -12.38 6.35
CA PRO A 171 16.47 -11.19 7.18
C PRO A 171 17.08 -9.94 6.56
N LYS A 172 18.26 -10.07 5.94
CA LYS A 172 18.95 -8.94 5.31
C LYS A 172 18.25 -8.46 4.05
N LEU A 173 17.68 -9.36 3.25
CA LEU A 173 16.82 -9.00 2.12
C LEU A 173 15.59 -8.23 2.58
N GLY A 174 14.90 -8.70 3.64
CA GLY A 174 13.76 -7.97 4.20
C GLY A 174 14.11 -6.54 4.60
N GLU A 175 15.23 -6.36 5.32
CA GLU A 175 15.74 -5.03 5.69
C GLU A 175 16.04 -4.16 4.46
N VAL A 176 16.77 -4.69 3.47
CA VAL A 176 17.16 -3.95 2.25
C VAL A 176 15.96 -3.58 1.40
N LEU A 177 14.92 -4.41 1.38
CA LEU A 177 13.69 -4.18 0.60
C LEU A 177 12.68 -3.29 1.32
N GLY A 178 12.88 -3.02 2.61
CA GLY A 178 12.02 -2.18 3.44
C GLY A 178 10.79 -2.91 3.99
N LEU A 179 10.90 -4.21 4.24
CA LEU A 179 9.85 -5.01 4.87
C LEU A 179 9.84 -4.80 6.40
N PRO A 180 8.69 -4.98 7.06
CA PRO A 180 8.61 -4.97 8.52
C PRO A 180 9.43 -6.13 9.11
N LYS A 181 9.77 -6.11 10.40
CA LYS A 181 10.67 -7.11 11.01
C LYS A 181 10.08 -8.52 11.08
N ASP A 182 8.75 -8.62 11.10
CA ASP A 182 7.94 -9.82 11.22
C ASP A 182 7.37 -10.29 9.87
N PHE A 183 8.00 -9.89 8.77
CA PHE A 183 7.59 -10.30 7.42
C PHE A 183 7.64 -11.83 7.24
N SER A 184 6.69 -12.35 6.47
CA SER A 184 6.61 -13.76 6.07
C SER A 184 7.46 -14.07 4.83
N TYR A 185 7.72 -15.34 4.53
CA TYR A 185 8.36 -15.75 3.27
C TYR A 185 7.52 -15.32 2.06
N LYS A 186 6.19 -15.38 2.19
CA LYS A 186 5.28 -14.87 1.17
C LYS A 186 5.46 -13.37 0.97
N ASP A 187 5.59 -12.56 2.03
CA ASP A 187 5.81 -11.12 1.89
C ASP A 187 7.11 -10.83 1.14
N LEU A 188 8.20 -11.53 1.47
CA LEU A 188 9.47 -11.38 0.76
C LEU A 188 9.36 -11.78 -0.70
N PHE A 189 8.71 -12.92 -0.98
CA PHE A 189 8.50 -13.41 -2.34
C PHE A 189 7.73 -12.40 -3.19
N TYR A 190 6.59 -11.90 -2.69
CA TYR A 190 5.79 -10.89 -3.37
C TYR A 190 6.57 -9.58 -3.53
N CYS A 191 7.31 -9.16 -2.50
CA CYS A 191 8.13 -7.94 -2.55
C CYS A 191 9.15 -7.99 -3.70
N ILE A 192 9.82 -9.12 -3.91
CA ILE A 192 10.81 -9.29 -4.98
C ILE A 192 10.19 -9.03 -6.37
N TYR A 193 9.02 -9.60 -6.64
CA TYR A 193 8.30 -9.38 -7.89
C TYR A 193 7.74 -7.96 -8.01
N GLU A 194 7.23 -7.38 -6.91
CA GLU A 194 6.78 -5.99 -6.90
C GLU A 194 7.90 -4.99 -7.19
N LYS A 195 9.11 -5.22 -6.67
CA LYS A 195 10.28 -4.39 -7.01
C LYS A 195 10.58 -4.45 -8.50
N LYS A 196 10.40 -5.62 -9.13
CA LYS A 196 10.57 -5.75 -10.58
C LYS A 196 9.50 -4.98 -11.35
N LEU A 197 8.25 -4.97 -10.87
CA LEU A 197 7.18 -4.14 -11.45
C LEU A 197 7.49 -2.64 -11.29
N GLU A 198 7.96 -2.23 -10.11
CA GLU A 198 8.35 -0.85 -9.79
C GLU A 198 9.50 -0.37 -10.68
N GLU A 199 10.54 -1.19 -10.89
CA GLU A 199 11.67 -0.91 -11.78
C GLU A 199 11.26 -0.59 -13.23
N ASN A 200 10.14 -1.18 -13.66
CA ASN A 200 9.56 -1.07 -15.00
C ASN A 200 8.41 -0.04 -15.06
N ASN A 201 8.15 0.70 -13.97
CA ASN A 201 7.09 1.71 -13.86
C ASN A 201 5.68 1.17 -14.12
N ILE A 202 5.44 -0.10 -13.81
CA ILE A 202 4.12 -0.70 -13.97
C ILE A 202 3.12 -0.06 -13.00
N ASN A 203 1.94 0.29 -13.50
CA ASN A 203 0.92 1.03 -12.77
C ASN A 203 0.39 0.27 -11.55
N ARG A 204 0.82 0.63 -10.34
CA ARG A 204 0.37 -0.08 -9.14
C ARG A 204 -1.11 0.07 -8.77
N ILE A 205 -1.84 1.09 -9.24
CA ILE A 205 -3.28 1.27 -8.93
C ILE A 205 -4.09 0.48 -9.96
N LYS A 206 -3.97 -0.84 -9.86
CA LYS A 206 -4.69 -1.84 -10.64
C LYS A 206 -4.64 -3.17 -9.89
N LEU A 207 -5.67 -3.99 -10.05
CA LEU A 207 -5.70 -5.35 -9.55
C LEU A 207 -5.00 -6.28 -10.56
N TYR A 208 -4.06 -7.09 -10.09
CA TYR A 208 -3.25 -7.99 -10.90
C TYR A 208 -3.45 -9.46 -10.51
N ASP A 209 -3.37 -10.34 -11.50
CA ASP A 209 -3.17 -11.77 -11.30
C ASP A 209 -1.67 -12.03 -11.09
N PHE A 210 -1.31 -12.55 -9.92
CA PHE A 210 0.09 -12.71 -9.54
C PHE A 210 0.78 -13.83 -10.35
N ASN A 211 0.07 -14.87 -10.78
CA ASN A 211 0.64 -15.91 -11.63
C ASN A 211 1.11 -15.32 -12.96
N LYS A 212 0.27 -14.48 -13.59
CA LYS A 212 0.65 -13.75 -14.81
C LYS A 212 1.84 -12.82 -14.59
N VAL A 213 1.93 -12.20 -13.41
CA VAL A 213 3.10 -11.37 -13.06
C VAL A 213 4.37 -12.22 -13.05
N ILE A 214 4.35 -13.40 -12.41
CA ILE A 214 5.48 -14.31 -12.41
C ILE A 214 5.85 -14.74 -13.82
N ASP A 215 4.89 -15.18 -14.63
CA ASP A 215 5.13 -15.64 -16.00
C ASP A 215 5.79 -14.56 -16.85
N VAL A 216 5.23 -13.34 -16.81
CA VAL A 216 5.75 -12.20 -17.58
C VAL A 216 7.14 -11.80 -17.08
N VAL A 217 7.35 -11.74 -15.77
CA VAL A 217 8.64 -11.35 -15.18
C VAL A 217 9.71 -12.41 -15.50
N ASN A 218 9.42 -13.70 -15.34
CA ASN A 218 10.36 -14.79 -15.58
C ASN A 218 10.72 -14.91 -17.07
N THR A 219 9.77 -14.66 -17.97
CA THR A 219 10.00 -14.71 -19.43
C THR A 219 10.88 -13.55 -19.90
N ASN A 220 10.72 -12.36 -19.31
CA ASN A 220 11.41 -11.13 -19.73
C ASN A 220 12.62 -10.77 -18.86
N ILE A 221 13.13 -11.68 -18.02
CA ILE A 221 14.26 -11.33 -17.14
C ILE A 221 15.58 -11.14 -17.89
N ASP A 222 15.80 -11.93 -18.95
CA ASP A 222 17.05 -11.94 -19.72
C ASP A 222 17.03 -10.95 -20.89
N SER A 223 15.83 -10.55 -21.34
CA SER A 223 15.66 -9.55 -22.37
C SER A 223 15.25 -8.24 -21.71
N ASN A 224 16.03 -7.16 -21.87
CA ASN A 224 15.58 -5.80 -21.52
C ASN A 224 14.38 -5.33 -22.38
N ARG A 225 13.55 -6.25 -22.90
CA ARG A 225 12.27 -5.96 -23.55
C ARG A 225 11.33 -5.39 -22.50
N ASN A 226 10.63 -4.34 -22.89
CA ASN A 226 9.74 -3.57 -22.03
C ASN A 226 8.66 -4.47 -21.43
N LEU A 227 8.77 -4.86 -20.16
CA LEU A 227 7.64 -5.39 -19.36
C LEU A 227 6.39 -4.50 -19.49
N ALA A 228 6.63 -3.21 -19.72
CA ALA A 228 5.69 -2.17 -20.09
C ALA A 228 4.78 -2.48 -21.32
N SER A 229 5.10 -3.46 -22.18
CA SER A 229 4.17 -3.85 -23.26
C SER A 229 3.05 -4.77 -22.75
N ASN A 230 3.27 -5.48 -21.65
CA ASN A 230 2.31 -6.44 -21.09
C ASN A 230 1.44 -5.83 -19.98
N PHE A 231 1.80 -4.65 -19.50
CA PHE A 231 1.12 -3.96 -18.41
C PHE A 231 1.03 -2.46 -18.65
N GLU A 232 -0.02 -1.82 -18.13
CA GLU A 232 -0.13 -0.36 -18.13
C GLU A 232 1.02 0.29 -17.33
N VAL A 233 1.55 1.40 -17.86
CA VAL A 233 2.73 2.09 -17.32
C VAL A 233 2.35 3.50 -16.86
N ARG A 234 2.96 3.99 -15.78
CA ARG A 234 2.84 5.40 -15.38
C ARG A 234 3.93 6.29 -16.00
N PRO A 235 3.66 7.61 -16.17
CA PRO A 235 4.70 8.58 -16.51
C PRO A 235 5.89 8.48 -15.54
N LYS A 236 7.12 8.61 -16.07
CA LYS A 236 8.36 8.46 -15.29
C LYS A 236 8.41 9.45 -14.14
N ILE A 237 8.20 8.97 -12.91
CA ILE A 237 8.67 9.67 -11.71
C ILE A 237 10.07 9.12 -11.42
N SER A 238 11.06 10.01 -11.39
CA SER A 238 12.46 9.69 -11.10
C SER A 238 12.60 9.12 -9.68
N ILE A 239 12.41 7.82 -9.52
CA ILE A 239 12.78 7.11 -8.30
C ILE A 239 14.29 6.82 -8.39
N LYS A 240 15.06 7.26 -7.38
CA LYS A 240 16.49 6.91 -7.22
C LYS A 240 16.62 5.39 -7.25
N LYS A 241 17.00 4.83 -8.39
CA LYS A 241 17.15 3.38 -8.55
C LYS A 241 18.32 2.92 -7.69
N ASN A 242 18.04 2.14 -6.65
CA ASN A 242 19.10 1.46 -5.91
C ASN A 242 19.61 0.31 -6.80
N LYS A 243 20.77 0.53 -7.44
CA LYS A 243 21.41 -0.44 -8.34
C LYS A 243 21.60 -1.81 -7.68
N ASN A 244 21.85 -1.83 -6.37
CA ASN A 244 22.05 -3.07 -5.61
C ASN A 244 20.74 -3.85 -5.43
N THR A 245 19.63 -3.17 -5.14
CA THR A 245 18.32 -3.81 -5.04
C THR A 245 17.94 -4.51 -6.34
N LYS A 246 18.20 -3.85 -7.48
CA LYS A 246 17.97 -4.44 -8.81
C LYS A 246 18.81 -5.69 -9.06
N LEU A 247 20.08 -5.69 -8.67
CA LEU A 247 20.93 -6.88 -8.84
C LEU A 247 20.43 -8.05 -7.99
N LEU A 248 20.03 -7.78 -6.74
CA LEU A 248 19.47 -8.77 -5.81
C LEU A 248 18.17 -9.38 -6.33
N THR A 249 17.20 -8.56 -6.74
CA THR A 249 15.91 -9.07 -7.23
C THR A 249 16.10 -9.91 -8.49
N ASN A 250 16.97 -9.48 -9.41
CA ASN A 250 17.22 -10.22 -10.65
C ASN A 250 17.91 -11.57 -10.43
N CYS A 251 18.91 -11.66 -9.53
CA CYS A 251 19.56 -12.95 -9.27
C CYS A 251 18.59 -13.94 -8.62
N ILE A 252 17.78 -13.47 -7.67
CA ILE A 252 16.78 -14.32 -6.99
C ILE A 252 15.71 -14.81 -7.96
N ILE A 253 15.14 -13.92 -8.79
CA ILE A 253 14.11 -14.32 -9.76
C ILE A 253 14.69 -15.30 -10.80
N LYS A 254 15.94 -15.09 -11.25
CA LYS A 254 16.60 -16.00 -12.19
C LYS A 254 16.82 -17.39 -11.57
N ASP A 255 17.21 -17.45 -10.31
CA ASP A 255 17.34 -18.70 -9.58
C ASP A 255 15.98 -19.41 -9.47
N ILE A 256 14.94 -18.72 -9.00
CA ILE A 256 13.58 -19.24 -8.86
C ILE A 256 13.04 -19.79 -10.19
N LYS A 257 13.29 -19.10 -11.31
CA LYS A 257 12.94 -19.55 -12.66
C LYS A 257 13.61 -20.89 -13.02
N ASN A 258 14.85 -21.09 -12.60
CA ASN A 258 15.62 -22.29 -12.92
C ASN A 258 15.28 -23.49 -12.02
N GLN A 259 14.53 -23.29 -10.93
CA GLN A 259 14.02 -24.36 -10.06
C GLN A 259 12.80 -25.10 -10.65
N SER A 260 12.60 -25.03 -11.96
CA SER A 260 11.49 -25.67 -12.68
C SER A 260 11.72 -27.16 -12.84
#